data_AF-A0A9P7FG39-F1
#
_entry.id   AF-A0A9P7FG39-F1
#
_cell.length_a   1.000
_cell.length_b   1.000
_cell.length_c   1.000
_cell.angle_alpha   90.00
_cell.angle_beta   90.00
_cell.angle_gamma   90.00
#
_symmetry.space_group_name_H-M   'P 1'
#
loop_
_entity.id
_entity.type
_entity.pdbx_description
1 polymer ?
#
loop_
_entity_poly.entity_id
_entity_poly.type
_entity_poly.pdbx_seq_one_letter_code
_entity_poly.pdbx_strand_id
1 'polypeptide(L)'
;MTRLSADPHLEQCPDFTSTDLQSSCAPLLGPSTTDEQAAAILTTIWTATNSTLRIRWQGQLAADALAAAEEQRIIDEASTQHVAAEKLQADLLAEEDKKKNRLHHIPIPDRPCPTRASEAILVSDFALRKLDKVQFIELYYWTNKGLADARLNFHTTDDDSLVPTTATDGSTTWIAANAACPASGVIADHLLAPLDFSHAIPRFIASLQQRGWDSSRVLMLANFFGALMSHTYWTSDNALERHALLAYQEEQRRAWHQAIPLPAGAWNIALIDEVELSRTFDRLYHAERERADLDFEFKVRSFILKFQIDINVVCFISTCYPHLLS
;
A
#
# COMPACT_ATOMS: atom_id res chain seq x y z
N MET A 1 -64.61 26.49 -26.09
CA MET A 1 -65.23 26.36 -27.43
C MET A 1 -65.23 24.88 -27.80
N THR A 2 -66.31 24.38 -28.40
CA THR A 2 -66.40 22.97 -28.84
C THR A 2 -65.42 22.71 -29.99
N ARG A 3 -64.60 21.65 -29.88
CA ARG A 3 -63.67 21.20 -30.92
C ARG A 3 -64.46 20.65 -32.10
N LEU A 4 -63.98 20.87 -33.32
CA LEU A 4 -64.59 20.24 -34.49
C LEU A 4 -64.09 18.79 -34.52
N SER A 5 -65.00 17.85 -34.78
CA SER A 5 -64.71 16.41 -34.80
C SER A 5 -64.48 15.83 -36.19
N ALA A 6 -64.76 16.62 -37.24
CA ALA A 6 -64.60 16.24 -38.64
C ALA A 6 -63.98 17.40 -39.43
N ASP A 7 -63.23 17.06 -40.48
CA ASP A 7 -62.52 18.01 -41.33
C ASP A 7 -63.48 18.68 -42.34
N PRO A 8 -63.72 20.00 -42.25
CA PRO A 8 -64.59 20.74 -43.17
C PRO A 8 -64.03 20.84 -44.61
N HIS A 9 -62.75 20.48 -44.83
CA HIS A 9 -62.19 20.36 -46.17
C HIS A 9 -62.72 19.14 -46.93
N LEU A 10 -63.20 18.12 -46.22
CA LEU A 10 -63.75 16.89 -46.80
C LEU A 10 -65.24 17.01 -47.14
N GLU A 11 -65.91 18.07 -46.67
CA GLU A 11 -67.33 18.30 -46.96
C GLU A 11 -67.53 18.94 -48.34
N GLN A 12 -68.35 18.29 -49.18
CA GLN A 12 -68.76 18.79 -50.49
C GLN A 12 -70.04 19.61 -50.37
N CYS A 13 -70.16 20.70 -51.14
CA CYS A 13 -71.38 21.50 -51.17
C CYS A 13 -72.55 20.63 -51.63
N PRO A 14 -73.63 20.52 -50.84
CA PRO A 14 -74.84 19.86 -51.29
C PRO A 14 -75.39 20.56 -52.53
N ASP A 15 -75.94 19.80 -53.46
CA ASP A 15 -76.61 20.35 -54.64
C ASP A 15 -78.03 20.81 -54.27
N PHE A 16 -78.17 22.11 -53.98
CA PHE A 16 -79.45 22.72 -53.61
C PHE A 16 -80.45 22.85 -54.77
N THR A 17 -80.08 22.40 -55.99
CA THR A 17 -80.99 22.29 -57.13
C THR A 17 -81.61 20.89 -57.27
N SER A 18 -81.11 19.91 -56.49
CA SER A 18 -81.68 18.56 -56.41
C SER A 18 -83.06 18.57 -55.77
N THR A 19 -83.96 17.71 -56.28
CA THR A 19 -85.31 17.48 -55.75
C THR A 19 -85.30 17.13 -54.26
N ASP A 20 -84.23 16.48 -53.77
CA ASP A 20 -84.11 16.03 -52.38
C ASP A 20 -83.96 17.19 -51.38
N LEU A 21 -83.51 18.36 -51.83
CA LEU A 21 -83.25 19.55 -50.99
C LEU A 21 -84.22 20.71 -51.25
N GLN A 22 -85.23 20.53 -52.11
CA GLN A 22 -86.27 21.54 -52.37
C GLN A 22 -87.00 21.99 -51.09
N SER A 23 -87.16 21.09 -50.11
CA SER A 23 -87.73 21.39 -48.80
C SER A 23 -86.94 22.45 -48.02
N SER A 24 -85.62 22.54 -48.23
CA SER A 24 -84.74 23.53 -47.61
C SER A 24 -84.77 24.88 -48.33
N CYS A 25 -85.14 24.90 -49.61
CA CYS A 25 -85.32 26.11 -50.43
C CYS A 25 -86.69 26.77 -50.23
N ALA A 26 -87.73 25.98 -49.89
CA ALA A 26 -89.11 26.43 -49.74
C ALA A 26 -89.34 27.66 -48.81
N PRO A 27 -88.62 27.83 -47.68
CA PRO A 27 -88.80 29.00 -46.81
C PRO A 27 -88.25 30.32 -47.38
N LEU A 28 -87.43 30.26 -48.42
CA LEU A 28 -86.78 31.41 -49.06
C LEU A 28 -87.52 31.90 -50.31
N LEU A 29 -88.62 31.23 -50.69
CA LEU A 29 -89.44 31.59 -51.83
C LEU A 29 -90.43 32.71 -51.48
N GLY A 30 -90.44 33.76 -52.31
CA GLY A 30 -91.34 34.90 -52.19
C GLY A 30 -91.82 35.39 -53.56
N PRO A 31 -92.71 36.39 -53.64
CA PRO A 31 -93.34 36.82 -54.90
C PRO A 31 -92.36 37.38 -55.97
N SER A 32 -91.09 37.56 -55.63
CA SER A 32 -90.04 38.08 -56.51
C SER A 32 -88.76 37.21 -56.54
N THR A 33 -88.80 35.98 -56.01
CA THR A 33 -87.58 35.15 -55.84
C THR A 33 -87.81 33.74 -56.41
N THR A 34 -86.99 33.34 -57.37
CA THR A 34 -87.06 32.04 -58.06
C THR A 34 -86.30 30.94 -57.31
N ASP A 35 -86.63 29.67 -57.56
CA ASP A 35 -85.94 28.50 -56.95
C ASP A 35 -84.42 28.56 -57.15
N GLU A 36 -83.96 29.02 -58.31
CA GLU A 36 -82.54 29.22 -58.62
C GLU A 36 -81.88 30.28 -57.70
N GLN A 37 -82.61 31.34 -57.33
CA GLN A 37 -82.11 32.38 -56.43
C GLN A 37 -82.07 31.88 -54.97
N ALA A 38 -83.04 31.06 -54.55
CA ALA A 38 -83.03 30.43 -53.23
C ALA A 38 -81.86 29.42 -53.08
N ALA A 39 -81.60 28.61 -54.11
CA ALA A 39 -80.44 27.71 -54.14
C ALA A 39 -79.10 28.48 -54.12
N ALA A 40 -79.01 29.63 -54.80
CA ALA A 40 -77.83 30.49 -54.77
C ALA A 40 -77.58 31.11 -53.39
N ILE A 41 -78.64 31.51 -52.68
CA ILE A 41 -78.55 32.03 -51.29
C ILE A 41 -78.05 30.94 -50.34
N LEU A 42 -78.60 29.71 -50.42
CA LEU A 42 -78.16 28.59 -49.58
C LEU A 42 -76.72 28.16 -49.88
N THR A 43 -76.32 28.17 -51.14
CA THR A 43 -74.92 27.93 -51.54
C THR A 43 -73.99 28.99 -50.95
N THR A 44 -74.40 30.26 -50.95
CA THR A 44 -73.64 31.38 -50.37
C THR A 44 -73.52 31.24 -48.84
N ILE A 45 -74.60 30.85 -48.16
CA ILE A 45 -74.60 30.61 -46.71
C ILE A 45 -73.72 29.40 -46.36
N TRP A 46 -73.81 28.31 -47.13
CA TRP A 46 -73.01 27.11 -46.91
C TRP A 46 -71.52 27.39 -47.11
N THR A 47 -71.16 28.10 -48.17
CA THR A 47 -69.76 28.49 -48.44
C THR A 47 -69.20 29.43 -47.38
N ALA A 48 -69.98 30.41 -46.89
CA ALA A 48 -69.59 31.28 -45.78
C ALA A 48 -69.44 30.50 -44.44
N THR A 49 -70.31 29.54 -44.20
CA THR A 49 -70.26 28.69 -42.99
C THR A 49 -69.07 27.73 -43.06
N ASN A 50 -68.90 27.03 -44.18
CA ASN A 50 -67.80 26.09 -44.39
C ASN A 50 -66.43 26.80 -44.38
N SER A 51 -66.32 27.99 -44.98
CA SER A 51 -65.08 28.79 -44.88
C SER A 51 -64.74 29.17 -43.43
N THR A 52 -65.74 29.54 -42.63
CA THR A 52 -65.55 29.80 -41.18
C THR A 52 -65.12 28.54 -40.42
N LEU A 53 -65.71 27.39 -40.74
CA LEU A 53 -65.33 26.09 -40.16
C LEU A 53 -63.91 25.68 -40.55
N ARG A 54 -63.50 25.88 -41.81
CA ARG A 54 -62.13 25.62 -42.30
C ARG A 54 -61.11 26.49 -41.58
N ILE A 55 -61.38 27.79 -41.39
CA ILE A 55 -60.53 28.69 -40.60
C ILE A 55 -60.40 28.18 -39.16
N ARG A 56 -61.51 27.75 -38.55
CA ARG A 56 -61.52 27.20 -37.19
C ARG A 56 -60.72 25.89 -37.09
N TRP A 57 -60.86 25.01 -38.08
CA TRP A 57 -60.12 23.75 -38.17
C TRP A 57 -58.62 23.98 -38.31
N GLN A 58 -58.22 24.90 -39.20
CA GLN A 58 -56.82 25.32 -39.35
C GLN A 58 -56.27 25.91 -38.05
N GLY A 59 -57.08 26.71 -37.33
CA GLY A 59 -56.74 27.21 -36.00
C GLY A 59 -56.54 26.10 -34.97
N GLN A 60 -57.32 25.01 -35.03
CA GLN A 60 -57.15 23.83 -34.16
C GLN A 60 -55.86 23.08 -34.48
N LEU A 61 -55.61 22.78 -35.76
CA LEU A 61 -54.38 22.11 -36.19
C LEU A 61 -53.13 22.91 -35.81
N ALA A 62 -53.16 24.23 -35.97
CA ALA A 62 -52.06 25.11 -35.55
C ALA A 62 -51.85 25.10 -34.03
N ALA A 63 -52.94 25.13 -33.25
CA ALA A 63 -52.86 25.05 -31.79
C ALA A 63 -52.36 23.69 -31.28
N ASP A 64 -52.81 22.59 -31.88
CA ASP A 64 -52.33 21.23 -31.58
C ASP A 64 -50.84 21.08 -31.93
N ALA A 65 -50.41 21.61 -33.08
CA ALA A 65 -49.00 21.58 -33.49
C ALA A 65 -48.10 22.39 -32.54
N LEU A 66 -48.56 23.56 -32.07
CA LEU A 66 -47.83 24.35 -31.07
C LEU A 66 -47.77 23.64 -29.71
N ALA A 67 -48.87 23.01 -29.28
CA ALA A 67 -48.90 22.25 -28.02
C ALA A 67 -47.95 21.04 -28.07
N ALA A 68 -47.95 20.29 -29.18
CA ALA A 68 -47.04 19.16 -29.36
C ALA A 68 -45.57 19.60 -29.43
N ALA A 69 -45.27 20.73 -30.06
CA ALA A 69 -43.91 21.28 -30.10
C ALA A 69 -43.42 21.73 -28.71
N GLU A 70 -44.29 22.34 -27.91
CA GLU A 70 -43.97 22.73 -26.53
C GLU A 70 -43.78 21.52 -25.62
N GLU A 71 -44.63 20.50 -25.73
CA GLU A 71 -44.49 19.24 -24.99
C GLU A 71 -43.16 18.54 -25.34
N GLN A 72 -42.82 18.49 -26.63
CA GLN A 72 -41.54 17.95 -27.07
C GLN A 72 -40.35 18.74 -26.49
N ARG A 73 -40.44 20.07 -26.47
CA ARG A 73 -39.40 20.92 -25.88
C ARG A 73 -39.21 20.63 -24.39
N ILE A 74 -40.30 20.45 -23.64
CA ILE A 74 -40.25 20.11 -22.21
C ILE A 74 -39.61 18.74 -21.99
N ILE A 75 -39.94 17.75 -22.83
CA ILE A 75 -39.33 16.41 -22.76
C ILE A 75 -37.84 16.48 -23.05
N ASP A 76 -37.45 17.19 -24.11
CA ASP A 76 -36.05 17.35 -24.50
C ASP A 76 -35.26 18.07 -23.40
N GLU A 77 -35.80 19.16 -22.85
CA GLU A 77 -35.20 19.90 -21.75
C GLU A 77 -35.05 19.03 -20.50
N ALA A 78 -36.10 18.29 -20.10
CA ALA A 78 -36.04 17.35 -18.99
C ALA A 78 -34.98 16.25 -19.21
N SER A 79 -34.85 15.73 -20.43
CA SER A 79 -33.84 14.72 -20.77
C SER A 79 -32.42 15.29 -20.64
N THR A 80 -32.20 16.52 -21.12
CA THR A 80 -30.87 17.16 -21.03
C THR A 80 -30.50 17.49 -19.60
N GLN A 81 -31.47 17.94 -18.79
CA GLN A 81 -31.28 18.17 -17.36
C GLN A 81 -30.97 16.88 -16.62
N HIS A 82 -31.67 15.77 -16.94
CA HIS A 82 -31.40 14.47 -16.34
C HIS A 82 -29.98 13.99 -16.65
N VAL A 83 -29.57 14.03 -17.92
CA VAL A 83 -28.21 13.63 -18.33
C VAL A 83 -27.15 14.52 -17.69
N ALA A 84 -27.40 15.83 -17.56
CA ALA A 84 -26.48 16.75 -16.88
C ALA A 84 -26.37 16.45 -15.38
N ALA A 85 -27.50 16.14 -14.72
CA ALA A 85 -27.53 15.78 -13.30
C ALA A 85 -26.80 14.45 -13.03
N GLU A 86 -27.00 13.44 -13.87
CA GLU A 86 -26.29 12.16 -13.77
C GLU A 86 -24.78 12.33 -13.95
N LYS A 87 -24.35 13.14 -14.93
CA LYS A 87 -22.92 13.46 -15.11
C LYS A 87 -22.34 14.16 -13.90
N LEU A 88 -23.03 15.17 -13.37
CA LEU A 88 -22.58 15.88 -12.17
C LEU A 88 -22.47 14.93 -10.97
N GLN A 89 -23.44 14.03 -10.79
CA GLN A 89 -23.41 13.05 -9.71
C GLN A 89 -22.25 12.06 -9.90
N ALA A 90 -21.99 11.59 -11.12
CA ALA A 90 -20.86 10.73 -11.43
C ALA A 90 -19.51 11.42 -11.16
N ASP A 91 -19.37 12.69 -11.55
CA ASP A 91 -18.16 13.48 -11.31
C ASP A 91 -17.93 13.71 -9.81
N LEU A 92 -18.99 14.01 -9.04
CA LEU A 92 -18.91 14.15 -7.59
C LEU A 92 -18.47 12.84 -6.91
N LEU A 93 -19.02 11.69 -7.35
CA LEU A 93 -18.62 10.38 -6.85
C LEU A 93 -17.17 10.06 -7.22
N ALA A 94 -16.72 10.41 -8.42
CA ALA A 94 -15.34 10.22 -8.84
C ALA A 94 -14.36 11.08 -8.03
N GLU A 95 -14.72 12.33 -7.73
CA GLU A 95 -13.91 13.19 -6.87
C GLU A 95 -13.89 12.72 -5.41
N GLU A 96 -15.00 12.18 -4.90
CA GLU A 96 -15.03 11.56 -3.58
C GLU A 96 -14.17 10.28 -3.54
N ASP A 97 -14.22 9.47 -4.57
CA ASP A 97 -13.37 8.28 -4.72
C ASP A 97 -11.89 8.66 -4.81
N LYS A 98 -11.52 9.70 -5.57
CA LYS A 98 -10.15 10.24 -5.60
C LYS A 98 -9.68 10.72 -4.22
N LYS A 99 -10.58 11.28 -3.41
CA LYS A 99 -10.26 11.71 -2.04
C LYS A 99 -10.08 10.53 -1.09
N LYS A 100 -10.97 9.53 -1.14
CA LYS A 100 -10.92 8.34 -0.26
C LYS A 100 -9.79 7.39 -0.65
N ASN A 101 -9.62 7.13 -1.94
CA ASN A 101 -8.69 6.18 -2.52
C ASN A 101 -7.49 6.89 -3.17
N ARG A 102 -6.96 7.94 -2.52
CA ARG A 102 -5.90 8.81 -3.07
C ARG A 102 -4.73 8.02 -3.65
N LEU A 103 -4.33 6.93 -2.99
CA LEU A 103 -3.22 6.07 -3.42
C LEU A 103 -3.47 5.37 -4.77
N HIS A 104 -4.72 4.96 -5.06
CA HIS A 104 -5.08 4.32 -6.34
C HIS A 104 -5.06 5.29 -7.52
N HIS A 105 -5.26 6.58 -7.23
CA HIS A 105 -5.34 7.65 -8.23
C HIS A 105 -4.05 8.46 -8.37
N ILE A 106 -2.95 8.04 -7.73
CA ILE A 106 -1.64 8.67 -7.91
C ILE A 106 -1.19 8.38 -9.36
N PRO A 107 -0.94 9.41 -10.19
CA PRO A 107 -0.44 9.21 -11.54
C PRO A 107 0.91 8.48 -11.51
N ILE A 108 0.96 7.31 -12.15
CA ILE A 108 2.20 6.55 -12.31
C ILE A 108 2.87 7.09 -13.59
N PRO A 109 4.07 7.70 -13.50
CA PRO A 109 4.75 8.20 -14.69
C PRO A 109 5.23 7.04 -15.57
N ASP A 110 5.07 7.17 -16.88
CA ASP A 110 5.62 6.26 -17.90
C ASP A 110 7.15 6.37 -17.94
N ARG A 111 7.80 5.74 -16.98
CA ARG A 111 9.26 5.62 -16.91
C ARG A 111 9.65 4.16 -16.69
N PRO A 112 10.80 3.70 -17.24
CA PRO A 112 11.31 2.39 -16.89
C PRO A 112 11.49 2.28 -15.37
N CYS A 113 11.37 1.06 -14.85
CA CYS A 113 11.66 0.79 -13.43
C CYS A 113 13.00 1.45 -13.09
N PRO A 114 13.06 2.37 -12.10
CA PRO A 114 14.32 2.99 -11.72
C PRO A 114 15.32 1.87 -11.40
N THR A 115 16.53 1.92 -11.95
CA THR A 115 17.58 0.90 -11.72
C THR A 115 17.88 0.71 -10.22
N ARG A 116 17.53 1.70 -9.39
CA ARG A 116 17.65 1.68 -7.93
C ARG A 116 16.41 1.14 -7.19
N ALA A 117 15.25 1.08 -7.85
CA ALA A 117 14.01 0.56 -7.27
C ALA A 117 13.97 -0.97 -7.28
N SER A 118 14.63 -1.63 -8.24
CA SER A 118 14.82 -3.09 -8.24
C SER A 118 15.66 -3.59 -7.05
N GLU A 119 16.34 -2.68 -6.36
CA GLU A 119 17.15 -2.93 -5.17
C GLU A 119 16.80 -1.93 -4.06
N ALA A 120 15.51 -1.66 -3.83
CA ALA A 120 15.12 -1.12 -2.52
C ALA A 120 15.60 -2.13 -1.47
N ILE A 121 16.74 -1.84 -0.84
CA ILE A 121 17.32 -2.67 0.22
C ILE A 121 16.31 -2.61 1.35
N LEU A 122 15.47 -3.64 1.43
CA LEU A 122 14.44 -3.75 2.44
C LEU A 122 15.11 -4.17 3.74
N VAL A 123 15.56 -3.17 4.49
CA VAL A 123 16.03 -3.33 5.87
C VAL A 123 14.81 -3.45 6.77
N SER A 124 14.92 -4.23 7.83
CA SER A 124 13.84 -4.38 8.82
C SER A 124 13.41 -3.02 9.42
N ASP A 125 12.10 -2.77 9.47
CA ASP A 125 11.52 -1.56 10.08
C ASP A 125 11.92 -1.40 11.56
N PHE A 126 12.11 -2.51 12.29
CA PHE A 126 12.61 -2.48 13.65
C PHE A 126 14.00 -1.82 13.74
N ALA A 127 14.93 -2.25 12.89
CA ALA A 127 16.30 -1.72 12.86
C ALA A 127 16.31 -0.25 12.46
N LEU A 128 15.47 0.10 11.49
CA LEU A 128 15.28 1.46 11.02
C LEU A 128 14.71 2.40 12.10
N ARG A 129 13.71 1.95 12.88
CA ARG A 129 13.18 2.73 14.02
C ARG A 129 14.20 2.90 15.14
N LYS A 130 15.04 1.91 15.39
CA LYS A 130 16.17 2.06 16.33
C LYS A 130 17.18 3.09 15.86
N LEU A 131 17.47 3.13 14.55
CA LEU A 131 18.29 4.19 13.97
C LEU A 131 17.68 5.59 14.15
N ASP A 132 16.38 5.75 13.97
CA ASP A 132 15.72 7.06 14.19
C ASP A 132 15.87 7.53 15.64
N LYS A 133 15.90 6.58 16.59
CA LYS A 133 16.09 6.84 18.02
C LYS A 133 17.55 6.93 18.44
N VAL A 134 18.50 6.87 17.50
CA VAL A 134 19.95 6.89 17.75
C VAL A 134 20.37 5.78 18.73
N GLN A 135 19.67 4.65 18.71
CA GLN A 135 19.95 3.50 19.57
C GLN A 135 20.92 2.52 18.91
N PHE A 136 21.63 1.75 19.74
CA PHE A 136 22.44 0.65 19.26
C PHE A 136 21.58 -0.38 18.52
N ILE A 137 22.06 -0.79 17.35
CA ILE A 137 21.48 -1.82 16.50
C ILE A 137 22.60 -2.66 15.89
N GLU A 138 22.38 -3.97 15.86
CA GLU A 138 23.27 -4.94 15.26
C GLU A 138 23.39 -4.72 13.74
N LEU A 139 24.60 -4.87 13.20
CA LEU A 139 24.87 -4.80 11.76
C LEU A 139 24.24 -5.96 10.99
N TYR A 140 23.84 -7.03 11.69
CA TYR A 140 23.14 -8.17 11.11
C TYR A 140 22.00 -7.77 10.16
N TYR A 141 21.21 -6.74 10.50
CA TYR A 141 20.10 -6.26 9.69
C TYR A 141 20.49 -5.73 8.30
N TRP A 142 21.77 -5.42 8.09
CA TRP A 142 22.33 -4.97 6.82
C TRP A 142 23.13 -6.07 6.08
N THR A 143 23.28 -7.25 6.69
CA THR A 143 23.86 -8.42 6.02
C THR A 143 22.91 -9.00 4.98
N ASN A 144 23.42 -9.80 4.03
CA ASN A 144 22.56 -10.46 3.05
C ASN A 144 21.49 -11.35 3.71
N LYS A 145 21.82 -12.01 4.83
CA LYS A 145 20.90 -12.82 5.62
C LYS A 145 19.82 -11.96 6.26
N GLY A 146 20.21 -10.90 6.98
CA GLY A 146 19.25 -9.98 7.61
C GLY A 146 18.31 -9.29 6.62
N LEU A 147 18.79 -8.99 5.40
CA LEU A 147 17.95 -8.46 4.31
C LEU A 147 16.97 -9.51 3.76
N ALA A 148 17.39 -10.77 3.63
CA ALA A 148 16.50 -11.85 3.23
C ALA A 148 15.40 -12.08 4.28
N ASP A 149 15.76 -12.07 5.56
CA ASP A 149 14.83 -12.22 6.67
C ASP A 149 13.85 -11.04 6.74
N ALA A 150 14.32 -9.81 6.53
CA ALA A 150 13.46 -8.64 6.45
C ALA A 150 12.45 -8.74 5.29
N ARG A 151 12.88 -9.24 4.12
CA ARG A 151 11.97 -9.50 2.98
C ARG A 151 10.90 -10.54 3.31
N LEU A 152 11.27 -11.63 3.98
CA LEU A 152 10.31 -12.65 4.41
C LEU A 152 9.29 -12.10 5.40
N ASN A 153 9.73 -11.29 6.36
CA ASN A 153 8.87 -10.70 7.38
C ASN A 153 7.95 -9.60 6.80
N PHE A 154 8.41 -8.85 5.79
CA PHE A 154 7.61 -7.85 5.10
C PHE A 154 6.37 -8.45 4.41
N HIS A 155 6.47 -9.67 3.89
CA HIS A 155 5.35 -10.33 3.22
C HIS A 155 4.37 -11.03 4.17
N THR A 156 4.74 -11.24 5.43
CA THR A 156 3.99 -12.06 6.38
C THR A 156 3.36 -11.26 7.52
N THR A 157 3.83 -10.04 7.77
CA THR A 157 3.33 -9.21 8.86
C THR A 157 2.27 -8.23 8.35
N ASP A 158 1.02 -8.41 8.77
CA ASP A 158 -0.01 -7.37 8.62
C ASP A 158 0.33 -6.19 9.56
N ASP A 159 0.24 -4.96 9.05
CA ASP A 159 0.67 -3.74 9.78
C ASP A 159 -0.18 -3.52 11.06
N ASP A 160 -1.39 -4.07 11.09
CA ASP A 160 -2.34 -4.02 12.22
C ASP A 160 -2.15 -5.14 13.26
N SER A 161 -1.19 -6.05 13.06
CA SER A 161 -0.92 -7.12 14.04
C SER A 161 -0.24 -6.56 15.29
N LEU A 162 -0.84 -6.74 16.46
CA LEU A 162 -0.29 -6.31 17.75
C LEU A 162 0.31 -7.50 18.51
N VAL A 163 1.54 -7.35 19.00
CA VAL A 163 2.22 -8.34 19.83
C VAL A 163 2.25 -7.83 21.28
N PRO A 164 1.84 -8.65 22.27
CA PRO A 164 1.95 -8.29 23.67
C PRO A 164 3.41 -8.31 24.08
N THR A 165 3.92 -7.17 24.56
CA THR A 165 5.28 -6.98 25.07
C THR A 165 5.22 -6.61 26.54
N THR A 166 5.91 -7.39 27.37
CA THR A 166 6.00 -7.15 28.81
C THR A 166 7.06 -6.10 29.12
N ALA A 167 6.65 -5.02 29.77
CA ALA A 167 7.57 -4.02 30.32
C ALA A 167 8.25 -4.55 31.59
N THR A 168 9.33 -3.88 32.00
CA THR A 168 10.13 -4.25 33.18
C THR A 168 9.38 -4.16 34.51
N ASP A 169 8.25 -3.46 34.55
CA ASP A 169 7.33 -3.36 35.69
C ASP A 169 6.27 -4.48 35.74
N GLY A 170 6.30 -5.41 34.78
CA GLY A 170 5.33 -6.50 34.66
C GLY A 170 4.03 -6.10 33.95
N SER A 171 3.90 -4.87 33.45
CA SER A 171 2.76 -4.45 32.64
C SER A 171 2.87 -4.96 31.20
N THR A 172 1.75 -5.38 30.61
CA THR A 172 1.69 -5.82 29.21
C THR A 172 1.24 -4.65 28.32
N THR A 173 2.12 -4.25 27.40
CA THR A 173 1.82 -3.26 26.37
C THR A 173 1.65 -3.94 25.01
N TRP A 174 0.67 -3.50 24.22
CA TRP A 174 0.48 -3.99 22.86
C TRP A 174 1.20 -3.06 21.90
N ILE A 175 2.18 -3.60 21.18
CA ILE A 175 2.94 -2.86 20.18
C ILE A 175 2.82 -3.57 18.83
N ALA A 176 2.86 -2.80 17.75
CA ALA A 176 2.82 -3.36 16.40
C ALA A 176 3.90 -4.44 16.23
N ALA A 177 3.55 -5.56 15.60
CA ALA A 177 4.43 -6.72 15.45
C ALA A 177 5.76 -6.34 14.77
N ASN A 178 5.69 -5.44 13.78
CA ASN A 178 6.84 -4.88 13.08
C ASN A 178 7.76 -4.00 13.97
N ALA A 179 7.25 -3.52 15.12
CA ALA A 179 7.96 -2.69 16.09
C ALA A 179 8.48 -3.49 17.29
N ALA A 180 7.89 -4.66 17.54
CA ALA A 180 8.11 -5.43 18.76
C ALA A 180 9.28 -6.41 18.66
N CYS A 181 9.45 -7.05 17.51
CA CYS A 181 10.22 -8.28 17.45
C CYS A 181 11.56 -8.09 16.71
N PRO A 182 12.71 -8.28 17.37
CA PRO A 182 13.92 -8.64 16.63
C PRO A 182 13.66 -9.96 15.91
N ALA A 183 14.22 -10.13 14.70
CA ALA A 183 14.11 -11.42 14.01
C ALA A 183 14.64 -12.54 14.93
N SER A 184 13.93 -13.67 14.99
CA SER A 184 14.47 -14.86 15.68
C SER A 184 15.76 -15.27 14.97
N GLY A 185 16.92 -15.06 15.61
CA GLY A 185 18.23 -15.34 15.01
C GLY A 185 19.07 -14.13 14.61
N VAL A 186 18.81 -12.92 15.14
CA VAL A 186 19.77 -11.79 15.03
C VAL A 186 21.13 -12.22 15.59
N ILE A 187 22.17 -12.09 14.76
CA ILE A 187 23.55 -12.42 15.13
C ILE A 187 24.22 -11.17 15.72
N ALA A 188 24.87 -11.30 16.87
CA ALA A 188 25.65 -10.22 17.46
C ALA A 188 26.84 -9.83 16.57
N ASP A 189 27.24 -8.56 16.59
CA ASP A 189 28.23 -8.03 15.65
C ASP A 189 29.59 -8.74 15.78
N HIS A 190 30.00 -9.10 17.00
CA HIS A 190 31.24 -9.85 17.27
C HIS A 190 31.24 -11.30 16.75
N LEU A 191 30.07 -11.82 16.38
CA LEU A 191 29.88 -13.17 15.83
C LEU A 191 29.60 -13.14 14.31
N LEU A 192 29.57 -11.96 13.69
CA LEU A 192 29.42 -11.86 12.24
C LEU A 192 30.66 -12.39 11.53
N ALA A 193 30.44 -13.10 10.42
CA ALA A 193 31.53 -13.46 9.53
C ALA A 193 32.18 -12.18 8.97
N PRO A 194 33.52 -12.12 8.82
CA PRO A 194 34.19 -10.91 8.35
C PRO A 194 33.65 -10.34 7.03
N LEU A 195 33.25 -11.22 6.11
CA LEU A 195 32.63 -10.83 4.83
C LEU A 195 31.21 -10.26 5.01
N ASP A 196 30.41 -10.84 5.91
CA ASP A 196 29.08 -10.32 6.22
C ASP A 196 29.19 -8.94 6.90
N PHE A 197 30.16 -8.77 7.80
CA PHE A 197 30.48 -7.50 8.45
C PHE A 197 30.88 -6.42 7.43
N SER A 198 31.82 -6.73 6.53
CA SER A 198 32.30 -5.76 5.52
C SER A 198 31.22 -5.35 4.53
N HIS A 199 30.32 -6.27 4.14
CA HIS A 199 29.16 -5.95 3.30
C HIS A 199 28.07 -5.15 4.00
N ALA A 200 27.89 -5.35 5.31
CA ALA A 200 26.88 -4.64 6.10
C ALA A 200 27.22 -3.15 6.26
N ILE A 201 28.50 -2.81 6.44
CA ILE A 201 28.98 -1.44 6.68
C ILE A 201 28.49 -0.41 5.65
N PRO A 202 28.73 -0.54 4.33
CA PRO A 202 28.33 0.49 3.37
C PRO A 202 26.82 0.68 3.33
N ARG A 203 26.03 -0.38 3.56
CA ARG A 203 24.57 -0.32 3.61
C ARG A 203 24.08 0.36 4.89
N PHE A 204 24.73 0.07 6.02
CA PHE A 204 24.47 0.72 7.30
C PHE A 204 24.74 2.23 7.19
N ILE A 205 25.91 2.63 6.69
CA ILE A 205 26.28 4.04 6.49
C ILE A 205 25.30 4.75 5.54
N ALA A 206 24.93 4.12 4.42
CA ALA A 206 23.93 4.67 3.51
C ALA A 206 22.56 4.86 4.18
N SER A 207 22.18 3.96 5.10
CA SER A 207 20.93 4.06 5.85
C SER A 207 20.94 5.25 6.82
N LEU A 208 22.07 5.51 7.50
CA LEU A 208 22.23 6.70 8.33
C LEU A 208 22.03 7.99 7.52
N GLN A 209 22.65 8.07 6.34
CA GLN A 209 22.55 9.23 5.44
C GLN A 209 21.11 9.46 4.97
N GLN A 210 20.43 8.40 4.53
CA GLN A 210 19.03 8.48 4.07
C GLN A 210 18.07 8.90 5.18
N ARG A 211 18.41 8.61 6.44
CA ARG A 211 17.63 8.93 7.64
C ARG A 211 17.97 10.30 8.22
N GLY A 212 18.79 11.09 7.54
CA GLY A 212 19.12 12.46 7.95
C GLY A 212 19.97 12.55 9.21
N TRP A 213 20.77 11.51 9.51
CA TRP A 213 21.76 11.61 10.58
C TRP A 213 22.76 12.73 10.29
N ASP A 214 23.23 13.38 11.35
CA ASP A 214 24.22 14.45 11.24
C ASP A 214 25.47 13.98 10.48
N SER A 215 25.88 14.74 9.47
CA SER A 215 26.97 14.37 8.57
C SER A 215 28.30 14.13 9.31
N SER A 216 28.56 14.84 10.42
CA SER A 216 29.78 14.63 11.21
C SER A 216 29.77 13.26 11.91
N ARG A 217 28.59 12.80 12.39
CA ARG A 217 28.43 11.47 13.00
C ARG A 217 28.51 10.36 11.97
N VAL A 218 27.91 10.55 10.80
CA VAL A 218 28.01 9.59 9.70
C VAL A 218 29.48 9.41 9.28
N LEU A 219 30.21 10.52 9.09
CA LEU A 219 31.62 10.48 8.73
C LEU A 219 32.47 9.84 9.83
N MET A 220 32.18 10.14 11.10
CA MET A 220 32.85 9.52 12.25
C MET A 220 32.68 7.99 12.25
N LEU A 221 31.46 7.49 12.07
CA LEU A 221 31.19 6.05 12.01
C LEU A 221 31.84 5.41 10.77
N ALA A 222 31.82 6.09 9.61
CA ALA A 222 32.50 5.61 8.42
C ALA A 222 34.02 5.49 8.64
N ASN A 223 34.63 6.49 9.28
CA ASN A 223 36.06 6.47 9.63
C ASN A 223 36.38 5.38 10.65
N PHE A 224 35.49 5.14 11.63
CA PHE A 224 35.64 4.05 12.58
C PHE A 224 35.68 2.68 11.88
N PHE A 225 34.70 2.39 11.02
CA PHE A 225 34.70 1.12 10.27
C PHE A 225 35.90 1.01 9.33
N GLY A 226 36.30 2.12 8.70
CA GLY A 226 37.52 2.16 7.88
C GLY A 226 38.79 1.86 8.69
N ALA A 227 38.91 2.43 9.89
CA ALA A 227 40.03 2.17 10.80
C ALA A 227 40.08 0.69 11.22
N LEU A 228 38.94 0.10 11.57
CA LEU A 228 38.85 -1.33 11.92
C LEU A 228 39.31 -2.22 10.75
N MET A 229 38.80 -2.01 9.54
CA MET A 229 39.19 -2.82 8.37
C MET A 229 40.65 -2.60 7.93
N SER A 230 41.27 -1.51 8.37
CA SER A 230 42.69 -1.21 8.12
C SER A 230 43.61 -1.67 9.25
N HIS A 231 43.05 -2.14 10.37
CA HIS A 231 43.81 -2.56 11.54
C HIS A 231 44.50 -3.91 11.27
N THR A 232 45.67 -4.13 11.88
CA THR A 232 46.49 -5.33 11.69
C THR A 232 45.74 -6.62 12.02
N TYR A 233 44.89 -6.59 13.06
CA TYR A 233 44.06 -7.73 13.45
C TYR A 233 43.03 -8.14 12.39
N TRP A 234 42.60 -7.23 11.50
CA TRP A 234 41.61 -7.54 10.46
C TRP A 234 42.16 -8.55 9.45
N THR A 235 43.43 -8.38 9.06
CA THR A 235 44.14 -9.23 8.09
C THR A 235 45.01 -10.29 8.75
N SER A 236 45.04 -10.37 10.08
CA SER A 236 45.82 -11.37 10.81
C SER A 236 45.32 -12.78 10.50
N ASP A 237 46.23 -13.75 10.42
CA ASP A 237 45.90 -15.17 10.29
C ASP A 237 45.27 -15.74 11.58
N ASN A 238 45.54 -15.10 12.72
CA ASN A 238 45.02 -15.49 14.02
C ASN A 238 43.51 -15.18 14.12
N ALA A 239 42.70 -16.23 14.25
CA ALA A 239 41.25 -16.09 14.37
C ALA A 239 40.83 -15.32 15.63
N LEU A 240 41.60 -15.44 16.72
CA LEU A 240 41.32 -14.75 17.98
C LEU A 240 41.55 -13.25 17.87
N GLU A 241 42.56 -12.80 17.13
CA GLU A 241 42.81 -11.37 16.88
C GLU A 241 41.66 -10.75 16.08
N ARG A 242 41.22 -11.42 15.00
CA ARG A 242 40.03 -11.00 14.24
C ARG A 242 38.79 -10.95 15.14
N HIS A 243 38.60 -11.95 15.99
CA HIS A 243 37.47 -12.00 16.92
C HIS A 243 37.53 -10.88 17.96
N ALA A 244 38.71 -10.59 18.50
CA ALA A 244 38.93 -9.50 19.45
C ALA A 244 38.62 -8.14 18.83
N LEU A 245 38.99 -7.92 17.56
CA LEU A 245 38.65 -6.70 16.85
C LEU A 245 37.13 -6.53 16.66
N LEU A 246 36.42 -7.62 16.33
CA LEU A 246 34.97 -7.61 16.20
C LEU A 246 34.23 -7.49 17.55
N ALA A 247 34.80 -8.03 18.63
CA ALA A 247 34.29 -7.84 19.99
C ALA A 247 34.47 -6.39 20.45
N TYR A 248 35.67 -5.85 20.29
CA TYR A 248 36.00 -4.47 20.59
C TYR A 248 35.04 -3.50 19.89
N GLN A 249 34.81 -3.67 18.58
CA GLN A 249 33.93 -2.74 17.87
C GLN A 249 32.48 -2.76 18.36
N GLU A 250 31.98 -3.93 18.77
CA GLU A 250 30.61 -4.05 19.27
C GLU A 250 30.50 -3.33 20.61
N GLU A 251 31.44 -3.59 21.52
CA GLU A 251 31.49 -2.97 22.84
C GLU A 251 31.62 -1.45 22.74
N GLN A 252 32.54 -0.96 21.88
CA GLN A 252 32.71 0.48 21.66
C GLN A 252 31.45 1.12 21.08
N ARG A 253 30.77 0.49 20.10
CA ARG A 253 29.53 1.03 19.54
C ARG A 253 28.41 1.05 20.57
N ARG A 254 28.24 -0.02 21.35
CA ARG A 254 27.24 -0.07 22.43
C ARG A 254 27.49 1.04 23.44
N ALA A 255 28.73 1.19 23.92
CA ALA A 255 29.11 2.21 24.88
C ALA A 255 28.95 3.63 24.31
N TRP A 256 29.33 3.85 23.05
CA TRP A 256 29.17 5.13 22.37
C TRP A 256 27.71 5.55 22.26
N HIS A 257 26.81 4.65 21.83
CA HIS A 257 25.38 4.92 21.77
C HIS A 257 24.77 5.22 23.17
N GLN A 258 25.24 4.53 24.21
CA GLN A 258 24.81 4.79 25.59
C GLN A 258 25.31 6.12 26.14
N ALA A 259 26.46 6.62 25.65
CA ALA A 259 27.07 7.86 26.08
C ALA A 259 26.46 9.12 25.43
N ILE A 260 25.85 9.01 24.25
CA ILE A 260 25.21 10.13 23.54
C ILE A 260 24.23 10.94 24.42
N PRO A 261 23.28 10.33 25.15
CA PRO A 261 22.34 11.08 25.97
C PRO A 261 22.94 11.65 27.28
N LEU A 262 24.17 11.26 27.64
CA LEU A 262 24.79 11.70 28.89
C LEU A 262 25.32 13.13 28.77
N PRO A 263 25.41 13.90 29.88
CA PRO A 263 25.93 15.27 29.87
C PRO A 263 27.37 15.41 29.35
N ALA A 264 28.21 14.38 29.58
CA ALA A 264 29.57 14.33 29.06
C ALA A 264 29.63 14.07 27.54
N GLY A 265 28.53 13.56 26.96
CA GLY A 265 28.44 13.15 25.57
C GLY A 265 29.27 11.91 25.24
N ALA A 266 29.19 11.49 23.98
CA ALA A 266 30.03 10.43 23.43
C ALA A 266 31.36 10.99 22.90
N TRP A 267 32.34 10.12 22.71
CA TRP A 267 33.67 10.46 22.17
C TRP A 267 33.76 10.22 20.66
N ASN A 268 34.91 10.57 20.07
CA ASN A 268 35.21 10.22 18.69
C ASN A 268 35.56 8.73 18.60
N ILE A 269 34.57 7.89 18.27
CA ILE A 269 34.75 6.44 18.15
C ILE A 269 35.70 6.04 17.02
N ALA A 270 35.99 6.94 16.05
CA ALA A 270 36.92 6.64 14.97
C ALA A 270 38.38 6.43 15.41
N LEU A 271 38.72 6.87 16.62
CA LEU A 271 40.03 6.65 17.22
C LEU A 271 40.02 5.29 17.93
N ILE A 272 40.75 4.31 17.41
CA ILE A 272 40.89 2.99 18.04
C ILE A 272 41.74 3.15 19.32
N ASP A 273 41.17 2.76 20.45
CA ASP A 273 41.89 2.64 21.71
C ASP A 273 42.62 1.30 21.74
N GLU A 274 43.91 1.34 21.38
CA GLU A 274 44.78 0.16 21.35
C GLU A 274 44.93 -0.52 22.72
N VAL A 275 44.81 0.25 23.81
CA VAL A 275 44.88 -0.30 25.16
C VAL A 275 43.63 -1.13 25.45
N GLU A 276 42.46 -0.61 25.10
CA GLU A 276 41.20 -1.32 25.30
C GLU A 276 41.03 -2.49 24.33
N LEU A 277 41.52 -2.38 23.10
CA LEU A 277 41.59 -3.50 22.16
C LEU A 277 42.49 -4.62 22.68
N SER A 278 43.66 -4.29 23.24
CA SER A 278 44.57 -5.27 23.84
C SER A 278 43.92 -5.96 25.05
N ARG A 279 43.22 -5.22 25.92
CA ARG A 279 42.46 -5.81 27.03
C ARG A 279 41.35 -6.74 26.54
N THR A 280 40.67 -6.36 25.47
CA THR A 280 39.64 -7.20 24.84
C THR A 280 40.24 -8.51 24.35
N PHE A 281 41.40 -8.45 23.69
CA PHE A 281 42.14 -9.62 23.25
C PHE A 281 42.57 -10.51 24.42
N ASP A 282 43.20 -9.95 25.45
CA ASP A 282 43.65 -10.70 26.63
C ASP A 282 42.48 -11.41 27.32
N ARG A 283 41.34 -10.72 27.49
CA ARG A 283 40.12 -11.31 28.06
C ARG A 283 39.63 -12.50 27.25
N LEU A 284 39.59 -12.38 25.91
CA LEU A 284 39.15 -13.47 25.05
C LEU A 284 40.14 -14.63 25.03
N TYR A 285 41.44 -14.33 25.04
CA TYR A 285 42.50 -15.32 25.13
C TYR A 285 42.39 -16.15 26.41
N HIS A 286 42.21 -15.49 27.56
CA HIS A 286 42.02 -16.18 28.83
C HIS A 286 40.76 -17.05 28.82
N ALA A 287 39.64 -16.55 28.30
CA ALA A 287 38.40 -17.32 28.20
C ALA A 287 38.51 -18.55 27.28
N GLU A 288 39.23 -18.43 26.15
CA GLU A 288 39.46 -19.56 25.24
C GLU A 288 40.39 -20.60 25.88
N ARG A 289 41.42 -20.15 26.59
CA ARG A 289 42.34 -21.02 27.32
C ARG A 289 41.65 -21.79 28.45
N GLU A 290 40.85 -21.12 29.26
CA GLU A 290 40.05 -21.76 30.31
C GLU A 290 39.10 -22.82 29.73
N ARG A 291 38.48 -22.54 28.58
CA ARG A 291 37.62 -23.51 27.88
C ARG A 291 38.42 -24.72 27.40
N ALA A 292 39.61 -24.51 26.84
CA ALA A 292 40.49 -25.59 26.38
C ALA A 292 40.97 -26.46 27.56
N ASP A 293 41.34 -25.84 28.68
CA ASP A 293 41.75 -26.55 29.90
C ASP A 293 40.60 -27.39 30.46
N LEU A 294 39.37 -26.85 30.49
CA LEU A 294 38.17 -27.60 30.91
C LEU A 294 37.83 -28.77 29.97
N ASP A 295 37.94 -28.59 28.65
CA ASP A 295 37.73 -29.67 27.68
C ASP A 295 38.79 -30.77 27.81
N PHE A 296 40.05 -30.38 28.05
CA PHE A 296 41.13 -31.32 28.32
C PHE A 296 40.86 -32.11 29.62
N GLU A 297 40.50 -31.43 30.72
CA GLU A 297 40.14 -32.11 31.97
C GLU A 297 38.96 -33.06 31.78
N PHE A 298 37.93 -32.66 31.04
CA PHE A 298 36.78 -33.49 30.73
C PHE A 298 37.17 -34.75 29.95
N LYS A 299 38.01 -34.61 28.92
CA LYS A 299 38.53 -35.74 28.14
C LYS A 299 39.36 -36.69 28.99
N VAL A 300 40.24 -36.16 29.85
CA VAL A 300 41.04 -36.96 30.78
C VAL A 300 40.14 -37.73 31.75
N ARG A 301 39.16 -37.06 32.38
CA ARG A 301 38.21 -37.73 33.28
C ARG A 301 37.39 -38.79 32.56
N SER A 302 36.91 -38.52 31.35
CA SER A 302 36.16 -39.48 30.54
C SER A 302 37.01 -40.70 30.18
N PHE A 303 38.30 -40.50 29.87
CA PHE A 303 39.21 -41.60 29.57
C PHE A 303 39.48 -42.46 30.81
N ILE A 304 39.75 -41.85 31.96
CA ILE A 304 39.94 -42.56 33.23
C ILE A 304 38.70 -43.37 33.59
N LEU A 305 37.50 -42.79 33.47
CA LEU A 305 36.26 -43.48 33.77
C LEU A 305 36.03 -44.70 32.86
N LYS A 306 36.30 -44.53 31.56
CA LYS A 306 36.19 -45.63 30.57
C LYS A 306 37.19 -46.75 30.88
N PHE A 307 38.44 -46.40 31.17
CA PHE A 307 39.48 -47.36 31.54
C PHE A 307 39.14 -48.11 32.84
N GLN A 308 38.55 -47.43 33.83
CA GLN A 308 38.11 -48.06 35.07
C GLN A 308 36.94 -49.03 34.84
N ILE A 309 35.99 -48.69 33.96
CA ILE A 309 34.90 -49.59 33.56
C ILE A 309 35.46 -50.83 32.88
N ASP A 310 36.38 -50.67 31.93
CA ASP A 310 36.98 -51.79 31.19
C ASP A 310 37.75 -52.73 32.14
N ILE A 311 38.51 -52.19 33.09
CA ILE A 311 39.17 -52.99 34.15
C ILE A 311 38.13 -53.73 34.98
N ASN A 312 37.09 -53.05 35.45
CA ASN A 312 36.05 -53.68 36.27
C ASN A 312 35.32 -54.81 35.52
N VAL A 313 35.07 -54.65 34.21
CA VAL A 313 34.46 -55.68 33.36
C VAL A 313 35.40 -56.88 33.18
N VAL A 314 36.69 -56.65 32.91
CA VAL A 314 37.69 -57.73 32.79
C VAL A 314 37.83 -58.48 34.11
N CYS A 315 37.91 -57.78 35.24
CA CYS A 315 37.94 -58.39 36.56
C CYS A 315 36.66 -59.19 36.84
N PHE A 316 35.48 -58.67 36.50
CA PHE A 316 34.21 -59.37 36.68
C PHE A 316 34.13 -60.66 35.85
N ILE A 317 34.51 -60.61 34.57
CA ILE A 317 34.54 -61.80 33.70
C ILE A 317 35.52 -62.85 34.23
N SER A 318 36.72 -62.42 34.64
CA SER A 318 37.74 -63.32 35.21
C SER A 318 37.28 -64.00 36.50
N THR A 319 36.49 -63.30 37.33
CA THR A 319 36.03 -63.81 38.62
C THR A 319 34.79 -64.69 38.50
N CYS A 320 33.86 -64.34 37.60
CA CYS A 320 32.57 -65.04 37.47
C CYS A 320 32.56 -66.14 36.40
N TYR A 321 33.44 -66.07 35.39
CA TYR A 321 33.45 -67.01 34.26
C TYR A 321 34.88 -67.41 33.83
N PRO A 322 35.64 -68.12 34.68
CA PRO A 322 37.03 -68.48 34.38
C PRO A 322 37.18 -69.41 33.17
N HIS A 323 36.13 -70.15 32.79
CA HIS A 323 36.14 -71.10 31.68
C HIS A 323 35.98 -70.47 30.29
N LEU A 324 35.68 -69.17 30.20
CA LEU A 324 35.52 -68.45 28.92
C LEU A 324 36.82 -67.81 28.41
N LEU A 325 37.91 -67.88 29.19
CA LEU A 325 39.21 -67.26 28.91
C LEU A 325 40.30 -68.27 28.46
N SER A 326 39.93 -69.54 28.23
CA SER A 326 40.80 -70.60 27.70
C SER A 326 40.53 -70.87 26.22
#